data_AF-A0A7J3VUG2-F1
#
_entry.id   AF-A0A7J3VUG2-F1
#
_cell.length_a   1.000
_cell.length_b   1.000
_cell.length_c   1.000
_cell.angle_alpha   90.00
_cell.angle_beta   90.00
_cell.angle_gamma   90.00
#
_symmetry.space_group_name_H-M   'P 1'
#
loop_
_entity.id
_entity.type
_entity.pdbx_description
1 polymer ?
#
loop_
_entity_poly.entity_id
_entity_poly.type
_entity_poly.pdbx_seq_one_letter_code
_entity_poly.pdbx_strand_id
1 'polypeptide(L)'
;MAKTKIGLALGAIGVAVVLLPVLLLFITGGFDSPIQKLYDTPLAPGLPFGIIITAAGGVVSCVGLLLFIKGMRAPPDYSRPPPAPRRPLKRAPPPSDLAVVERELEAMLSEDKPAIEVRTVEPRRIQNQQAAAQVQVEEAKPMASAERVKVVTRGVDEVCKTCGALNVLGARVCSQCGGELYKPDPKALPCPVCGAPLDKSMKIGENVVCTVCFSELRIAQA
;
A
#
# COMPACT_ATOMS: atom_id res chain seq x y z
N MET A 1 -16.50 6.89 -9.38
CA MET A 1 -16.58 8.19 -8.67
C MET A 1 -18.00 8.69 -8.37
N ALA A 2 -19.04 8.36 -9.16
CA ALA A 2 -20.40 8.84 -8.85
C ALA A 2 -20.95 8.29 -7.52
N LYS A 3 -20.70 7.00 -7.23
CA LYS A 3 -21.17 6.32 -6.01
C LYS A 3 -20.58 6.90 -4.72
N THR A 4 -19.31 7.34 -4.73
CA THR A 4 -18.68 8.00 -3.58
C THR A 4 -19.27 9.38 -3.30
N LYS A 5 -19.51 10.18 -4.36
CA LYS A 5 -20.15 11.51 -4.21
C LYS A 5 -21.57 11.40 -3.65
N ILE A 6 -22.34 10.41 -4.11
CA ILE A 6 -23.70 10.14 -3.62
C ILE A 6 -23.67 9.71 -2.15
N GLY A 7 -22.78 8.79 -1.77
CA GLY A 7 -22.66 8.35 -0.37
C GLY A 7 -22.27 9.49 0.58
N LEU A 8 -21.34 10.35 0.16
CA LEU A 8 -20.93 11.54 0.93
C LEU A 8 -22.08 12.54 1.09
N ALA A 9 -22.80 12.85 0.00
CA ALA A 9 -23.94 13.77 0.04
C ALA A 9 -25.07 13.24 0.94
N LEU A 10 -25.40 11.95 0.81
CA LEU A 10 -26.44 11.32 1.63
C LEU A 10 -26.07 11.29 3.12
N GLY A 11 -24.79 11.00 3.42
CA GLY A 11 -24.26 11.03 4.78
C GLY A 11 -24.34 12.43 5.40
N ALA A 12 -23.93 13.46 4.65
CA ALA A 12 -23.99 14.86 5.08
C ALA A 12 -25.44 15.33 5.34
N ILE A 13 -26.38 14.92 4.49
CA ILE A 13 -27.81 15.22 4.68
C ILE A 13 -28.31 14.55 5.97
N GLY A 14 -27.97 13.28 6.22
CA GLY A 14 -28.36 12.58 7.45
C GLY A 14 -27.84 13.27 8.71
N VAL A 15 -26.57 13.71 8.69
CA VAL A 15 -25.98 14.47 9.81
C VAL A 15 -26.67 15.83 9.99
N ALA A 16 -26.97 16.53 8.89
CA ALA A 16 -27.67 17.81 8.95
C ALA A 16 -29.06 17.67 9.56
N VAL A 17 -29.82 16.62 9.20
CA VAL A 17 -31.15 16.36 9.79
C VAL A 17 -31.09 16.16 11.30
N VAL A 18 -30.02 15.55 11.82
CA VAL A 18 -29.85 15.33 13.27
C VAL A 18 -29.33 16.58 13.98
N LEU A 19 -28.35 17.27 13.41
CA LEU A 19 -27.66 18.38 14.08
C LEU A 19 -28.34 19.73 13.89
N LEU A 20 -29.02 19.98 12.77
CA LEU A 20 -29.68 21.27 12.50
C LEU A 20 -30.70 21.64 13.59
N PRO A 21 -31.58 20.73 14.05
CA PRO A 21 -32.56 21.04 15.09
C PRO A 21 -31.89 21.30 16.45
N VAL A 22 -30.84 20.54 16.78
CA VAL A 22 -30.04 20.76 18.00
C VAL A 22 -29.34 22.11 17.94
N LEU A 23 -28.73 22.45 16.81
CA LEU A 23 -28.07 23.74 16.60
C LEU A 23 -29.07 24.90 16.72
N LEU A 24 -30.27 24.77 16.12
CA LEU A 24 -31.33 25.77 16.22
C LEU A 24 -31.84 25.94 17.65
N LEU A 25 -31.92 24.87 18.43
CA LEU A 25 -32.26 24.95 19.86
C LEU A 25 -31.20 25.75 20.65
N PHE A 26 -29.91 25.55 20.34
CA PHE A 26 -28.83 26.33 20.95
C PHE A 26 -28.85 27.81 20.52
N ILE A 27 -29.14 28.10 19.25
CA ILE A 27 -29.15 29.48 18.72
C ILE A 27 -30.37 30.28 19.22
N THR A 28 -31.52 29.63 19.38
CA THR A 28 -32.77 30.29 19.80
C THR A 28 -32.90 30.48 21.32
N GLY A 29 -31.86 30.16 22.09
CA GLY A 29 -31.76 30.53 23.51
C GLY A 29 -32.38 29.55 24.51
N GLY A 30 -32.93 28.42 24.05
CA GLY A 30 -33.36 27.30 24.91
C GLY A 30 -34.65 27.54 25.71
N PHE A 31 -35.51 26.53 25.71
CA PHE A 31 -36.85 26.45 26.33
C PHE A 31 -37.89 27.43 25.76
N ASP A 32 -39.01 26.87 25.31
CA ASP A 32 -40.17 27.53 24.65
C ASP A 32 -40.06 27.85 23.14
N SER A 33 -38.98 27.42 22.48
CA SER A 33 -38.91 27.52 21.02
C SER A 33 -39.97 26.62 20.33
N PRO A 34 -40.51 27.02 19.16
CA PRO A 34 -41.47 26.21 18.41
C PRO A 34 -40.90 24.83 18.00
N ILE A 35 -39.57 24.74 17.88
CA ILE A 35 -38.86 23.50 17.54
C ILE A 35 -38.91 22.52 18.72
N GLN A 36 -38.77 23.02 19.95
CA GLN A 36 -38.86 22.18 21.14
C GLN A 36 -40.28 21.61 21.31
N LYS A 37 -41.32 22.44 21.10
CA LYS A 37 -42.71 21.98 21.12
C LYS A 37 -42.96 20.89 20.07
N LEU A 38 -42.39 21.02 18.87
CA LEU A 38 -42.49 20.00 17.84
C LEU A 38 -41.80 18.68 18.25
N TYR A 39 -40.65 18.76 18.90
CA TYR A 39 -39.90 17.59 19.36
C TYR A 39 -40.59 16.86 20.51
N ASP A 40 -41.19 17.61 21.43
CA ASP A 40 -41.89 17.07 22.60
C ASP A 40 -43.32 16.61 22.28
N THR A 41 -43.84 16.94 21.09
CA THR A 41 -45.14 16.45 20.65
C THR A 41 -45.11 14.91 20.59
N PRO A 42 -45.98 14.20 21.32
CA PRO A 42 -46.03 12.75 21.26
C PRO A 42 -46.79 12.32 20.00
N LEU A 43 -46.13 11.54 19.13
CA LEU A 43 -46.80 10.90 17.99
C LEU A 43 -47.51 9.60 18.41
N ALA A 44 -46.98 8.93 19.43
CA ALA A 44 -47.53 7.72 20.06
C ALA A 44 -47.28 7.79 21.58
N PRO A 45 -48.04 7.04 22.41
CA PRO A 45 -47.83 7.06 23.87
C PRO A 45 -46.38 6.68 24.21
N GLY A 46 -45.64 7.65 24.77
CA GLY A 46 -44.23 7.48 25.17
C GLY A 46 -43.18 7.72 24.08
N LEU A 47 -43.57 8.11 22.85
CA LEU A 47 -42.63 8.36 21.76
C LEU A 47 -42.69 9.81 21.23
N PRO A 48 -41.80 10.70 21.71
CA PRO A 48 -41.68 12.07 21.17
C PRO A 48 -41.11 12.06 19.75
N PHE A 49 -41.54 13.02 18.92
CA PHE A 49 -41.05 13.21 17.55
C PHE A 49 -39.52 13.32 17.48
N GLY A 50 -38.88 13.88 18.51
CA GLY A 50 -37.43 14.00 18.55
C GLY A 50 -36.69 12.66 18.43
N ILE A 51 -37.22 11.59 19.02
CA ILE A 51 -36.62 10.25 18.93
C ILE A 51 -36.77 9.69 17.50
N ILE A 52 -37.90 9.95 16.84
CA ILE A 52 -38.15 9.48 15.48
C ILE A 52 -37.24 10.20 14.48
N ILE A 53 -37.10 11.52 14.59
CA ILE A 53 -36.25 12.32 13.69
C ILE A 53 -34.78 11.94 13.85
N THR A 54 -34.31 11.74 15.09
CA THR A 54 -32.93 11.31 15.36
C THR A 54 -32.68 9.88 14.86
N ALA A 55 -33.63 8.96 15.06
CA ALA A 55 -33.53 7.60 14.54
C ALA A 55 -33.51 7.59 13.00
N ALA A 56 -34.40 8.34 12.34
CA ALA A 56 -34.46 8.45 10.89
C ALA A 56 -33.18 9.07 10.31
N GLY A 57 -32.70 10.17 10.89
CA GLY A 57 -31.44 10.80 10.49
C GLY A 57 -30.23 9.88 10.69
N GLY A 58 -30.21 9.12 11.79
CA GLY A 58 -29.20 8.09 12.06
C GLY A 58 -29.17 6.98 11.01
N VAL A 59 -30.33 6.45 10.63
CA VAL A 59 -30.44 5.44 9.56
C VAL A 59 -29.93 5.99 8.22
N VAL A 60 -30.36 7.20 7.83
CA VAL A 60 -29.90 7.83 6.58
C VAL A 60 -28.39 8.05 6.59
N SER A 61 -27.83 8.49 7.71
CA SER A 61 -26.38 8.71 7.85
C SER A 61 -25.60 7.39 7.76
N CYS A 62 -26.09 6.32 8.40
CA CYS A 62 -25.49 4.98 8.29
C CYS A 62 -25.51 4.45 6.85
N VAL A 63 -26.63 4.61 6.14
CA VAL A 63 -26.75 4.19 4.73
C VAL A 63 -25.78 4.99 3.85
N GLY A 64 -25.68 6.31 4.05
CA GLY A 64 -24.72 7.16 3.35
C GLY A 64 -23.27 6.72 3.58
N LEU A 65 -22.91 6.43 4.83
CA LEU A 65 -21.57 5.94 5.20
C LEU A 65 -21.26 4.59 4.53
N LEU A 66 -22.21 3.64 4.52
CA LEU A 66 -22.02 2.34 3.90
C LEU A 66 -21.81 2.46 2.38
N LEU A 67 -22.58 3.32 1.70
CA LEU A 67 -22.39 3.60 0.27
C LEU A 67 -21.06 4.28 0.00
N PHE A 68 -20.63 5.19 0.88
CA PHE A 68 -19.33 5.85 0.78
C PHE A 68 -18.17 4.85 0.91
N ILE A 69 -18.17 4.01 1.95
CA ILE A 69 -17.16 2.96 2.17
C ILE A 69 -17.14 1.99 0.98
N LYS A 70 -18.31 1.55 0.52
CA LYS A 70 -18.42 0.64 -0.63
C LYS A 70 -17.94 1.30 -1.92
N GLY A 71 -18.14 2.61 -2.06
CA GLY A 71 -17.62 3.41 -3.15
C GLY A 71 -16.09 3.57 -3.12
N MET A 72 -15.49 3.74 -1.95
CA MET A 72 -14.02 3.83 -1.80
C MET A 72 -13.32 2.49 -2.01
N ARG A 73 -13.99 1.38 -1.66
CA ARG A 73 -13.47 0.01 -1.86
C ARG A 73 -13.70 -0.52 -3.27
N ALA A 74 -14.48 0.17 -4.10
CA ALA A 74 -14.68 -0.25 -5.49
C ALA A 74 -13.35 -0.06 -6.26
N PRO A 75 -12.86 -1.09 -6.98
CA PRO A 75 -11.68 -0.92 -7.81
C PRO A 75 -11.93 0.20 -8.82
N PRO A 76 -10.92 1.01 -9.16
CA PRO A 76 -11.06 1.99 -10.22
C PRO A 76 -11.51 1.26 -11.49
N ASP A 77 -12.61 1.73 -12.07
CA ASP A 77 -13.05 1.33 -13.40
C ASP A 77 -11.98 1.83 -14.38
N TYR A 78 -10.93 1.04 -14.59
CA TYR A 78 -10.02 1.24 -15.69
C TYR A 78 -10.83 1.01 -16.95
N SER A 79 -11.06 2.08 -17.71
CA SER A 79 -11.50 2.01 -19.09
C SER A 79 -10.63 0.95 -19.78
N ARG A 80 -11.23 -0.17 -20.19
CA ARG A 80 -10.51 -1.19 -20.95
C ARG A 80 -9.83 -0.47 -22.13
N PRO A 81 -8.52 -0.58 -22.30
CA PRO A 81 -7.88 -0.03 -23.48
C PRO A 81 -8.57 -0.61 -24.71
N PRO A 82 -8.79 0.19 -25.77
CA PRO A 82 -9.35 -0.34 -27.01
C PRO A 82 -8.49 -1.53 -27.46
N PRO A 83 -9.12 -2.63 -27.93
CA PRO A 83 -8.37 -3.80 -28.38
C PRO A 83 -7.34 -3.35 -29.41
N ALA A 84 -6.07 -3.67 -29.16
CA ALA A 84 -4.97 -3.29 -30.04
C ALA A 84 -5.28 -3.79 -31.47
N PRO A 85 -5.04 -2.97 -32.51
CA PRO A 85 -5.26 -3.39 -33.89
C PRO A 85 -4.42 -4.64 -34.18
N ARG A 86 -5.10 -5.78 -34.40
CA ARG A 86 -4.45 -7.03 -34.80
C ARG A 86 -3.83 -6.83 -36.18
N ARG A 87 -2.50 -6.62 -36.24
CA ARG A 87 -1.77 -6.76 -37.50
C ARG A 87 -1.89 -8.20 -37.99
N PRO A 88 -2.19 -8.45 -39.27
CA PRO A 88 -2.15 -9.80 -39.82
C PRO A 88 -0.70 -10.30 -39.76
N LEU A 89 -0.44 -11.26 -38.86
CA LEU A 89 0.80 -12.03 -38.83
C LEU A 89 0.82 -12.94 -40.07
N LYS A 90 1.28 -12.40 -41.20
CA LYS A 90 1.92 -13.20 -42.25
C LYS A 90 3.43 -13.22 -41.97
N ARG A 91 3.83 -14.03 -40.99
CA ARG A 91 5.21 -14.53 -40.94
C ARG A 91 5.11 -16.03 -40.73
N ALA A 92 5.52 -16.79 -41.74
CA ALA A 92 5.74 -18.21 -41.61
C ALA A 92 6.73 -18.43 -40.45
N PRO A 93 6.53 -19.45 -39.59
CA PRO A 93 7.51 -19.79 -38.57
C PRO A 93 8.82 -20.15 -39.28
N PRO A 94 9.99 -19.64 -38.86
CA PRO A 94 11.25 -20.22 -39.28
C PRO A 94 11.28 -21.69 -38.80
N PRO A 95 11.92 -22.60 -39.56
CA PRO A 95 12.07 -23.99 -39.13
C PRO A 95 12.72 -23.99 -37.75
N SER A 96 12.08 -24.68 -36.79
CA SER A 96 12.51 -24.73 -35.41
C SER A 96 13.87 -25.42 -35.30
N ASP A 97 14.84 -24.75 -34.68
CA ASP A 97 16.18 -25.26 -34.36
C ASP A 97 16.17 -26.66 -33.72
N LEU A 98 15.07 -27.02 -33.04
CA LEU A 98 14.82 -28.35 -32.51
C LEU A 98 14.94 -29.49 -33.54
N ALA A 99 14.49 -29.29 -34.78
CA ALA A 99 14.58 -30.33 -35.81
C ALA A 99 16.03 -30.53 -36.33
N VAL A 100 16.86 -29.50 -36.18
CA VAL A 100 18.30 -29.56 -36.46
C VAL A 100 19.02 -30.28 -35.32
N VAL A 101 18.69 -29.91 -34.08
CA VAL A 101 19.24 -30.53 -32.86
C VAL A 101 18.85 -32.00 -32.74
N GLU A 102 17.61 -32.40 -33.09
CA GLU A 102 17.19 -33.81 -33.06
C GLU A 102 17.98 -34.68 -34.05
N ARG A 103 18.23 -34.18 -35.27
CA ARG A 103 19.08 -34.90 -36.24
C ARG A 103 20.52 -35.00 -35.80
N GLU A 104 21.05 -33.94 -35.18
CA GLU A 104 22.43 -33.93 -34.70
C GLU A 104 22.61 -34.87 -33.51
N LEU A 105 21.60 -34.97 -32.63
CA LEU A 105 21.58 -35.89 -31.51
C LEU A 105 21.43 -37.36 -31.96
N GLU A 106 20.57 -37.64 -32.95
CA GLU A 106 20.45 -38.98 -33.55
C GLU A 106 21.76 -39.43 -34.21
N ALA A 107 22.46 -38.52 -34.89
CA ALA A 107 23.77 -38.81 -35.48
C ALA A 107 24.82 -39.18 -34.42
N MET A 108 24.82 -38.51 -33.25
CA MET A 108 25.71 -38.84 -32.14
C MET A 108 25.37 -40.17 -31.45
N LEU A 109 24.11 -40.61 -31.49
CA LEU A 109 23.68 -41.88 -30.88
C LEU A 109 23.91 -43.10 -31.79
N SER A 110 24.01 -42.93 -33.11
CA SER A 110 24.24 -44.03 -34.04
C SER A 110 25.68 -44.57 -34.07
N GLU A 111 26.63 -43.86 -33.45
CA GLU A 111 28.00 -44.34 -33.24
C GLU A 111 28.10 -45.05 -31.87
N ASP A 112 27.71 -46.32 -31.86
CA ASP A 112 27.69 -47.19 -30.70
C ASP A 112 29.11 -47.72 -30.40
N LYS A 113 29.75 -47.31 -29.28
CA LYS A 113 30.24 -48.18 -28.16
C LYS A 113 31.37 -47.63 -27.26
N PRO A 114 31.53 -48.17 -26.02
CA PRO A 114 31.66 -47.40 -24.80
C PRO A 114 33.01 -47.56 -24.08
N ALA A 115 33.34 -46.62 -23.20
CA ALA A 115 34.16 -46.85 -22.00
C ALA A 115 34.15 -45.59 -21.13
N ILE A 116 33.26 -45.52 -20.13
CA ILE A 116 33.47 -44.59 -19.01
C ILE A 116 33.48 -45.43 -17.76
N GLU A 117 34.70 -45.78 -17.33
CA GLU A 117 34.97 -46.26 -15.98
C GLU A 117 34.45 -45.22 -14.99
N VAL A 118 33.46 -45.62 -14.19
CA VAL A 118 32.97 -44.84 -13.07
C VAL A 118 34.05 -44.87 -11.98
N ARG A 119 34.97 -43.91 -12.02
CA ARG A 119 35.77 -43.54 -10.86
C ARG A 119 34.88 -42.74 -9.93
N THR A 120 34.40 -43.38 -8.88
CA THR A 120 33.76 -42.75 -7.74
C THR A 120 34.66 -41.67 -7.16
N VAL A 121 34.32 -40.41 -7.39
CA VAL A 121 34.94 -39.26 -6.71
C VAL A 121 34.22 -39.09 -5.37
N GLU A 122 34.93 -39.28 -4.26
CA GLU A 122 34.43 -38.95 -2.93
C GLU A 122 34.06 -37.46 -2.84
N PRO A 123 32.97 -37.09 -2.15
CA PRO A 123 32.51 -35.72 -2.07
C PRO A 123 33.52 -34.85 -1.29
N ARG A 124 34.23 -33.99 -2.02
CA ARG A 124 35.11 -32.96 -1.47
C ARG A 124 34.25 -31.87 -0.82
N ARG A 125 34.41 -31.71 0.50
CA ARG A 125 33.89 -30.62 1.34
C ARG A 125 33.79 -29.29 0.59
N ILE A 126 32.58 -28.73 0.53
CA ILE A 126 32.34 -27.35 0.08
C ILE A 126 33.03 -26.41 1.08
N GLN A 127 34.21 -25.93 0.71
CA GLN A 127 34.76 -24.70 1.27
C GLN A 127 34.19 -23.55 0.46
N ASN A 128 33.47 -22.69 1.18
CA ASN A 128 33.11 -21.35 0.75
C ASN A 128 34.31 -20.63 0.13
N GLN A 129 34.14 -20.09 -1.08
CA GLN A 129 34.52 -18.72 -1.45
C GLN A 129 34.16 -18.42 -2.92
N GLN A 130 33.19 -17.52 -3.07
CA GLN A 130 33.24 -16.28 -3.88
C GLN A 130 34.07 -16.26 -5.18
N ALA A 131 33.38 -16.01 -6.30
CA ALA A 131 33.77 -15.10 -7.38
C ALA A 131 32.52 -14.84 -8.25
N ALA A 132 31.89 -13.66 -8.22
CA ALA A 132 32.26 -12.42 -8.92
C ALA A 132 31.41 -12.22 -10.20
N ALA A 133 30.27 -11.53 -10.06
CA ALA A 133 29.66 -10.76 -11.14
C ALA A 133 29.38 -9.36 -10.57
N GLN A 134 30.16 -8.40 -11.04
CA GLN A 134 30.20 -7.02 -10.58
C GLN A 134 28.97 -6.26 -11.09
N VAL A 135 28.15 -5.75 -10.17
CA VAL A 135 27.32 -4.57 -10.40
C VAL A 135 27.75 -3.57 -9.34
N GLN A 136 28.28 -2.44 -9.80
CA GLN A 136 28.79 -1.36 -8.95
C GLN A 136 27.61 -0.74 -8.19
N VAL A 137 27.46 -1.15 -6.94
CA VAL A 137 26.71 -0.41 -5.93
C VAL A 137 27.73 0.54 -5.32
N GLU A 138 27.59 1.84 -5.58
CA GLU A 138 28.30 2.85 -4.80
C GLU A 138 27.93 2.68 -3.33
N GLU A 139 28.87 2.16 -2.55
CA GLU A 139 28.84 2.17 -1.10
C GLU A 139 28.71 3.62 -0.62
N ALA A 140 27.48 4.00 -0.30
CA ALA A 140 27.23 5.15 0.54
C ALA A 140 27.90 4.89 1.90
N LYS A 141 29.08 5.50 2.07
CA LYS A 141 29.83 5.68 3.31
C LYS A 141 28.89 5.74 4.53
N PRO A 142 29.06 4.91 5.57
CA PRO A 142 28.24 5.02 6.76
C PRO A 142 28.55 6.36 7.42
N MET A 143 27.62 7.32 7.28
CA MET A 143 27.72 8.59 7.99
C MET A 143 27.61 8.32 9.48
N ALA A 144 28.68 8.68 10.17
CA ALA A 144 28.87 8.71 11.60
C ALA A 144 27.64 9.26 12.36
N SER A 145 26.75 8.37 12.77
CA SER A 145 25.84 8.53 13.93
C SER A 145 25.26 7.19 14.41
N ALA A 146 25.78 6.06 13.91
CA ALA A 146 25.18 4.73 14.00
C ALA A 146 25.28 4.06 15.38
N GLU A 147 25.93 4.67 16.37
CA GLU A 147 26.19 3.99 17.65
C GLU A 147 24.95 3.92 18.58
N ARG A 148 23.87 4.66 18.26
CA ARG A 148 22.65 4.68 19.09
C ARG A 148 21.43 3.96 18.51
N VAL A 149 21.51 3.43 17.28
CA VAL A 149 20.36 2.84 16.59
C VAL A 149 20.68 1.44 16.09
N LYS A 150 20.14 0.43 16.77
CA LYS A 150 20.26 -0.97 16.37
C LYS A 150 19.10 -1.33 15.44
N VAL A 151 19.41 -1.76 14.23
CA VAL A 151 18.39 -2.24 13.27
C VAL A 151 17.96 -3.65 13.68
N VAL A 152 16.66 -3.84 13.93
CA VAL A 152 16.07 -5.16 14.24
C VAL A 152 15.66 -5.85 12.94
N THR A 153 14.89 -5.14 12.12
CA THR A 153 14.45 -5.60 10.80
C THR A 153 14.74 -4.52 9.76
N ARG A 154 15.13 -4.97 8.56
CA ARG A 154 15.40 -4.09 7.43
C ARG A 154 14.26 -4.18 6.43
N GLY A 155 13.72 -3.02 6.07
CA GLY A 155 12.88 -2.88 4.89
C GLY A 155 13.69 -3.06 3.62
N VAL A 156 13.04 -3.61 2.59
CA VAL A 156 13.65 -3.85 1.27
C VAL A 156 13.26 -2.75 0.28
N ASP A 157 12.10 -2.12 0.49
CA ASP A 157 11.51 -1.12 -0.40
C ASP A 157 11.01 0.10 0.40
N GLU A 158 10.81 1.21 -0.30
CA GLU A 158 10.17 2.42 0.19
C GLU A 158 8.76 2.58 -0.36
N VAL A 159 7.80 2.89 0.51
CA VAL A 159 6.39 3.04 0.11
C VAL A 159 6.06 4.51 -0.08
N CYS A 160 5.52 4.85 -1.26
CA CYS A 160 5.06 6.20 -1.55
C CYS A 160 3.79 6.54 -0.75
N LYS A 161 3.83 7.62 0.02
CA LYS A 161 2.67 8.12 0.79
C LYS A 161 1.53 8.64 -0.09
N THR A 162 1.84 9.02 -1.34
CA THR A 162 0.87 9.61 -2.27
C THR A 162 0.11 8.56 -3.08
N CYS A 163 0.80 7.53 -3.59
CA CYS A 163 0.20 6.54 -4.50
C CYS A 163 0.36 5.08 -4.06
N GLY A 164 1.11 4.80 -2.98
CA GLY A 164 1.34 3.45 -2.49
C GLY A 164 2.33 2.60 -3.30
N ALA A 165 2.94 3.16 -4.35
CA ALA A 165 3.95 2.44 -5.13
C ALA A 165 5.22 2.12 -4.30
N LEU A 166 5.82 0.97 -4.59
CA LEU A 166 7.12 0.56 -4.06
C LEU A 166 8.25 1.22 -4.86
N ASN A 167 9.26 1.72 -4.16
CA ASN A 167 10.44 2.36 -4.73
C ASN A 167 11.69 1.75 -4.10
N VAL A 168 12.81 1.86 -4.81
CA VAL A 168 14.11 1.41 -4.32
C VAL A 168 14.55 2.20 -3.08
N LEU A 169 15.33 1.57 -2.21
CA LEU A 169 15.90 2.23 -1.03
C LEU A 169 16.76 3.44 -1.42
N GLY A 170 16.61 4.53 -0.68
CA GLY A 170 17.29 5.81 -0.90
C GLY A 170 16.63 6.71 -1.94
N ALA A 171 15.52 6.29 -2.55
CA ALA A 171 14.78 7.16 -3.46
C ALA A 171 14.20 8.37 -2.70
N ARG A 172 14.18 9.54 -3.35
CA ARG A 172 13.50 10.74 -2.79
C ARG A 172 12.20 11.07 -3.50
N VAL A 173 12.04 10.55 -4.71
CA VAL A 173 10.90 10.82 -5.59
C VAL A 173 10.35 9.48 -6.07
N CYS A 174 9.03 9.36 -6.06
CA CYS A 174 8.34 8.16 -6.49
C CYS A 174 8.42 8.00 -8.02
N SER A 175 8.84 6.82 -8.46
CA SER A 175 8.95 6.46 -9.88
C SER A 175 7.61 6.43 -10.63
N GLN A 176 6.50 6.21 -9.92
CA GLN A 176 5.17 6.07 -10.50
C GLN A 176 4.42 7.39 -10.59
N CYS A 177 4.38 8.17 -9.50
CA CYS A 177 3.56 9.39 -9.44
C CYS A 177 4.37 10.70 -9.37
N GLY A 178 5.71 10.63 -9.31
CA GLY A 178 6.57 11.81 -9.19
C GLY A 178 6.49 12.55 -7.85
N GLY A 179 5.78 12.00 -6.86
CA GLY A 179 5.65 12.61 -5.54
C GLY A 179 6.91 12.40 -4.69
N GLU A 180 7.22 13.34 -3.81
CA GLU A 180 8.30 13.19 -2.82
C GLU A 180 7.97 12.07 -1.83
N LEU A 181 8.92 11.18 -1.56
CA LEU A 181 8.74 10.08 -0.59
C LEU A 181 8.84 10.59 0.85
N TYR A 182 9.76 11.51 1.10
CA TYR A 182 9.92 12.20 2.38
C TYR A 182 10.66 13.53 2.19
N LYS A 183 10.52 14.42 3.17
CA LYS A 183 11.33 15.64 3.26
C LYS A 183 12.46 15.42 4.27
N PRO A 184 13.72 15.69 3.93
CA PRO A 184 14.82 15.57 4.88
C PRO A 184 14.67 16.64 5.97
N ASP A 185 14.68 16.23 7.23
CA ASP A 185 14.70 17.13 8.38
C ASP A 185 16.06 16.99 9.09
N PRO A 186 16.88 18.05 9.16
CA PRO A 186 18.19 17.99 9.83
C PRO A 186 18.08 17.82 11.35
N LYS A 187 16.92 18.06 11.96
CA LYS A 187 16.70 17.91 13.40
C LYS A 187 16.26 16.49 13.78
N ALA A 188 15.68 15.76 12.84
CA ALA A 188 15.21 14.39 13.07
C ALA A 188 16.35 13.38 12.89
N LEU A 189 16.28 12.29 13.65
CA LEU A 189 17.24 11.20 13.50
C LEU A 189 16.97 10.48 12.17
N PRO A 190 17.94 10.37 11.25
CA PRO A 190 17.71 9.70 9.97
C PRO A 190 17.63 8.17 10.17
N CYS A 191 16.81 7.52 9.37
CA CYS A 191 16.74 6.08 9.29
C CYS A 191 18.07 5.54 8.72
N PRO A 192 18.73 4.56 9.36
CA PRO A 192 19.97 4.00 8.83
C PRO A 192 19.79 3.14 7.57
N VAL A 193 18.54 2.83 7.18
CA VAL A 193 18.22 2.00 6.01
C VAL A 193 17.89 2.86 4.77
N CYS A 194 17.00 3.84 4.92
CA CYS A 194 16.55 4.69 3.80
C CYS A 194 16.95 6.18 3.92
N GLY A 195 17.47 6.62 5.07
CA GLY A 195 17.79 8.02 5.32
C GLY A 195 16.57 8.92 5.60
N ALA A 196 15.35 8.39 5.60
CA ALA A 196 14.15 9.15 5.95
C ALA A 196 14.16 9.59 7.43
N PRO A 197 13.59 10.77 7.78
CA PRO A 197 13.51 11.21 9.16
C PRO A 197 12.65 10.24 9.98
N LEU A 198 13.20 9.76 11.09
CA LEU A 198 12.47 8.91 12.03
C LEU A 198 11.61 9.76 12.93
N ASP A 199 10.33 9.40 12.99
CA ASP A 199 9.41 9.95 13.96
C ASP A 199 9.42 9.06 15.22
N LYS A 200 9.74 9.65 16.37
CA LYS A 200 9.74 8.95 17.67
C LYS A 200 8.33 8.60 18.15
N SER A 201 7.28 9.15 17.53
CA SER A 201 5.88 8.81 17.85
C SER A 201 5.50 7.42 17.33
N MET A 202 6.11 6.96 16.24
CA MET A 202 5.78 5.68 15.60
C MET A 202 6.55 4.53 16.27
N LYS A 203 5.98 4.04 17.38
CA LYS A 203 6.55 2.93 18.17
C LYS A 203 5.66 1.70 18.11
N ILE A 204 6.29 0.54 18.02
CA ILE A 204 5.68 -0.78 18.22
C ILE A 204 6.43 -1.44 19.37
N GLY A 205 5.83 -1.40 20.56
CA GLY A 205 6.51 -1.77 21.81
C GLY A 205 7.70 -0.85 22.09
N GLU A 206 8.89 -1.41 22.19
CA GLU A 206 10.15 -0.68 22.43
C GLU A 206 10.85 -0.26 21.13
N ASN A 207 10.40 -0.77 19.98
CA ASN A 207 11.00 -0.49 18.68
C ASN A 207 10.34 0.74 18.03
N VAL A 208 11.13 1.58 17.37
CA VAL A 208 10.68 2.66 16.50
C VAL A 208 10.63 2.15 15.06
N VAL A 209 9.57 2.46 14.33
CA VAL A 209 9.38 2.00 12.95
C VAL A 209 9.51 3.18 11.99
N CYS A 210 10.34 3.01 10.96
CA CYS A 210 10.42 4.00 9.89
C CYS A 210 9.12 4.02 9.07
N THR A 211 8.53 5.21 8.87
CA THR A 211 7.26 5.34 8.12
C THR A 211 7.41 5.25 6.60
N VAL A 212 8.64 5.11 6.08
CA VAL A 212 8.93 5.10 4.64
C VAL A 212 9.32 3.69 4.18
N CYS A 213 10.34 3.10 4.80
CA CYS A 213 10.81 1.76 4.47
C CYS A 213 10.35 0.67 5.47
N PHE A 214 9.56 1.01 6.49
CA PHE A 214 9.05 0.05 7.48
C PHE A 214 10.13 -0.75 8.22
N SER A 215 11.36 -0.23 8.31
CA SER A 215 12.42 -0.84 9.12
C SER A 215 12.16 -0.63 10.60
N GLU A 216 12.30 -1.69 11.40
CA GLU A 216 12.23 -1.61 12.86
C GLU A 216 13.60 -1.34 13.47
N LEU A 217 13.65 -0.37 14.37
CA LEU A 217 14.86 0.19 14.94
C LEU A 217 14.73 0.27 16.46
N ARG A 218 15.75 -0.18 17.18
CA ARG A 218 15.91 0.05 18.61
C ARG A 218 16.82 1.25 18.80
N ILE A 219 16.26 2.32 19.37
CA ILE A 219 17.03 3.49 19.75
C ILE A 219 17.46 3.27 21.20
N ALA A 220 18.76 3.19 21.47
CA ALA A 220 19.28 3.18 22.83
C ALA A 220 18.91 4.52 23.48
N GLN A 221 18.01 4.48 24.47
CA GLN A 221 17.68 5.66 25.26
C GLN A 221 18.90 5.99 26.14
N ALA A 222 19.39 7.22 26.02
CA ALA A 222 20.40 7.77 26.92
C ALA A 222 19.75 8.18 28.24
#